data_AF-A0A9P6WXA4-F1
#
_entry.id   AF-A0A9P6WXA4-F1
#
_cell.length_a   1.000
_cell.length_b   1.000
_cell.length_c   1.000
_cell.angle_alpha   90.00
_cell.angle_beta   90.00
_cell.angle_gamma   90.00
#
_symmetry.space_group_name_H-M   'P 1'
#
loop_
_entity.id
_entity.type
_entity.pdbx_description
1 polymer ?
#
loop_
_entity_poly.entity_id
_entity_poly.type
_entity_poly.pdbx_seq_one_letter_code
_entity_poly.pdbx_strand_id
1 'polypeptide(L)'
;MKALSESLATMLMNLDGKNDFDSIDKAFQGISCNRRQQPEEYWCRESVLNYLNLFIDKDSVSSFPTEQDLLQDMYGFIKATKHISKTTTETGSGSSASNYNKNMRRALGSINRMERQVAADHSDFTFKHLSSELECVEIGLVDHGPTGTKELQESKLKTPKMMRSFCSQIIEQYKIKANKIKIVSVIISGPYITAEVMTFNHGSIGLLYTSPRLKMPENIDEVPRLLPPALTLMYNCAQVIKNTAQFLRKNAASVNLNPFSNADYFFPPSFVSEKNSSFKKERIHHRRL
;
A
#
# COMPACT_ATOMS: atom_id res chain seq x y z
N MET A 1 13.54 -13.29 4.61
CA MET A 1 12.25 -13.07 5.30
C MET A 1 12.44 -13.40 6.77
N LYS A 2 11.75 -12.72 7.69
CA LYS A 2 11.69 -13.20 9.08
C LYS A 2 10.81 -14.46 9.09
N ALA A 3 11.11 -15.40 9.97
CA ALA A 3 10.19 -16.49 10.26
C ALA A 3 8.89 -15.91 10.85
N LEU A 4 7.78 -16.64 10.70
CA LEU A 4 6.55 -16.40 11.47
C LEU A 4 6.90 -16.24 12.96
N SER A 5 6.14 -15.44 13.69
CA SER A 5 6.23 -15.48 15.15
C SER A 5 5.94 -16.90 15.63
N GLU A 6 6.57 -17.30 16.73
CA GLU A 6 6.36 -18.63 17.33
C GLU A 6 4.88 -18.89 17.64
N SER A 7 4.15 -17.85 18.08
CA SER A 7 2.70 -17.91 18.31
C SER A 7 1.93 -18.29 17.05
N LEU A 8 2.20 -17.61 15.92
CA LEU A 8 1.51 -17.87 14.67
C LEU A 8 1.90 -19.21 14.04
N ALA A 9 3.18 -19.59 14.14
CA ALA A 9 3.63 -20.89 13.70
C ALA A 9 2.90 -22.00 14.48
N THR A 10 2.79 -21.87 15.80
CA THR A 10 2.05 -22.81 16.65
C THR A 10 0.57 -22.87 16.29
N MET A 11 -0.05 -21.72 16.00
CA MET A 11 -1.46 -21.68 15.55
C MET A 11 -1.65 -22.40 14.22
N LEU A 12 -0.77 -22.20 13.24
CA LEU A 12 -0.87 -22.85 11.94
C LEU A 12 -0.58 -24.36 12.03
N MET A 13 0.24 -24.81 12.98
CA MET A 13 0.42 -26.24 13.27
C MET A 13 -0.86 -26.92 13.76
N ASN A 14 -1.87 -26.17 14.22
CA ASN A 14 -3.18 -26.75 14.50
C ASN A 14 -3.87 -27.28 13.24
N LEU A 15 -3.41 -26.95 12.03
CA LEU A 15 -3.91 -27.57 10.80
C LEU A 15 -3.33 -28.96 10.54
N ASP A 16 -2.22 -29.31 11.20
CA ASP A 16 -1.54 -30.58 10.95
C ASP A 16 -2.47 -31.77 11.22
N GLY A 17 -2.49 -32.70 10.27
CA GLY A 17 -3.34 -33.88 10.27
C GLY A 17 -4.86 -33.64 10.14
N LYS A 18 -5.33 -32.42 9.80
CA LYS A 18 -6.78 -32.09 9.72
C LYS A 18 -7.20 -31.81 8.29
N ASN A 19 -7.79 -32.78 7.61
CA ASN A 19 -8.09 -32.71 6.17
C ASN A 19 -9.58 -32.55 5.84
N ASP A 20 -10.42 -32.23 6.82
CA ASP A 20 -11.85 -32.04 6.67
C ASP A 20 -12.32 -30.73 7.33
N PHE A 21 -13.49 -30.25 6.91
CA PHE A 21 -14.04 -28.97 7.36
C PHE A 21 -14.21 -28.93 8.89
N ASP A 22 -14.86 -29.93 9.47
CA ASP A 22 -15.24 -29.95 10.88
C ASP A 22 -14.02 -29.98 11.80
N SER A 23 -12.99 -30.76 11.43
CA SER A 23 -11.77 -30.85 12.23
C SER A 23 -10.99 -29.53 12.20
N ILE A 24 -10.87 -28.88 11.04
CA ILE A 24 -10.20 -27.58 10.91
C ILE A 24 -10.99 -26.49 11.65
N ASP A 25 -12.31 -26.41 11.42
CA ASP A 25 -13.18 -25.40 12.03
C ASP A 25 -13.13 -25.51 13.56
N LYS A 26 -13.32 -26.71 14.11
CA LYS A 26 -13.22 -26.95 15.56
C LYS A 26 -11.86 -26.56 16.13
N ALA A 27 -10.78 -26.82 15.40
CA ALA A 27 -9.43 -26.49 15.85
C ALA A 27 -9.20 -24.98 15.97
N PHE A 28 -9.82 -24.18 15.10
CA PHE A 28 -9.66 -22.71 15.07
C PHE A 28 -10.71 -21.96 15.88
N GLN A 29 -11.94 -22.47 15.99
CA GLN A 29 -12.97 -21.92 16.86
C GLN A 29 -12.57 -21.96 18.34
N GLY A 30 -11.84 -23.01 18.75
CA GLY A 30 -11.33 -23.15 20.12
C GLY A 30 -10.25 -22.13 20.51
N ILE A 31 -9.69 -21.38 19.55
CA ILE A 31 -8.61 -20.42 19.81
C ILE A 31 -9.19 -19.08 20.25
N SER A 32 -8.96 -18.71 21.51
CA SER A 32 -9.33 -17.38 22.03
C SER A 32 -8.21 -16.36 21.77
N CYS A 33 -8.53 -15.28 21.03
CA CYS A 33 -7.61 -14.19 20.72
C CYS A 33 -8.24 -12.85 21.06
N ASN A 34 -7.49 -11.96 21.74
CA ASN A 34 -7.95 -10.59 21.95
C ASN A 34 -7.61 -9.70 20.74
N ARG A 35 -8.63 -9.16 20.07
CA ARG A 35 -8.49 -8.33 18.85
C ARG A 35 -7.53 -7.14 18.97
N ARG A 36 -7.40 -6.54 20.16
CA ARG A 36 -6.57 -5.35 20.38
C ARG A 36 -5.16 -5.69 20.85
N GLN A 37 -5.04 -6.71 21.71
CA GLN A 37 -3.76 -7.09 22.31
C GLN A 37 -2.98 -8.07 21.42
N GLN A 38 -3.70 -8.90 20.65
CA GLN A 38 -3.17 -9.97 19.80
C GLN A 38 -3.73 -9.86 18.36
N PRO A 39 -3.48 -8.73 17.66
CA PRO A 39 -4.04 -8.50 16.34
C PRO A 39 -3.51 -9.48 15.28
N GLU A 40 -2.31 -10.03 15.47
CA GLU A 40 -1.67 -10.95 14.52
C GLU A 40 -2.30 -12.35 14.65
N GLU A 41 -2.46 -12.86 15.87
CA GLU A 41 -3.15 -14.12 16.17
C GLU A 41 -4.63 -14.05 15.79
N TYR A 42 -5.29 -12.93 16.08
CA TYR A 42 -6.67 -12.70 15.64
C TYR A 42 -6.77 -12.74 14.12
N TRP A 43 -5.90 -12.02 13.40
CA TRP A 43 -5.86 -12.05 11.94
C TRP A 43 -5.67 -13.48 11.41
N CYS A 44 -4.73 -14.24 11.97
CA CYS A 44 -4.47 -15.61 11.53
C CYS A 44 -5.68 -16.52 11.72
N ARG A 45 -6.32 -16.47 12.91
CA ARG A 45 -7.51 -17.27 13.21
C ARG A 45 -8.65 -16.95 12.24
N GLU A 46 -8.99 -15.67 12.11
CA GLU A 46 -10.08 -15.25 11.24
C GLU A 46 -9.77 -15.51 9.77
N SER A 47 -8.50 -15.45 9.36
CA SER A 47 -8.12 -15.77 7.98
C SER A 47 -8.41 -17.23 7.65
N VAL A 48 -8.13 -18.16 8.58
CA VAL A 48 -8.47 -19.58 8.39
C VAL A 48 -9.98 -19.78 8.42
N LEU A 49 -10.69 -19.29 9.45
CA LEU A 49 -12.14 -19.48 9.56
C LEU A 49 -12.91 -18.86 8.39
N ASN A 50 -12.53 -17.66 7.94
CA ASN A 50 -13.19 -17.05 6.78
C ASN A 50 -12.88 -17.80 5.49
N TYR A 51 -11.68 -18.38 5.35
CA TYR A 51 -11.34 -19.21 4.19
C TYR A 51 -12.15 -20.50 4.15
N LEU A 52 -12.45 -21.10 5.31
CA LEU A 52 -13.31 -22.28 5.40
C LEU A 52 -14.72 -22.03 4.87
N ASN A 53 -15.23 -20.80 4.91
CA ASN A 53 -16.55 -20.48 4.38
C ASN A 53 -16.70 -20.83 2.88
N LEU A 54 -15.61 -20.91 2.13
CA LEU A 54 -15.60 -21.39 0.74
C LEU A 54 -16.09 -22.84 0.59
N PHE A 55 -16.07 -23.61 1.69
CA PHE A 55 -16.32 -25.04 1.72
C PHE A 55 -17.56 -25.44 2.55
N ILE A 56 -18.39 -24.49 2.96
CA ILE A 56 -19.58 -24.76 3.80
C ILE A 56 -20.53 -25.76 3.13
N ASP A 57 -20.79 -25.59 1.83
CA ASP A 57 -21.76 -26.42 1.10
C ASP A 57 -21.10 -27.63 0.41
N LYS A 58 -19.77 -27.60 0.23
CA LYS A 58 -19.02 -28.60 -0.55
C LYS A 58 -17.53 -28.53 -0.29
N ASP A 59 -16.85 -29.65 -0.46
CA ASP A 59 -15.40 -29.77 -0.25
C ASP A 59 -14.54 -29.05 -1.29
N SER A 60 -15.12 -28.48 -2.36
CA SER A 60 -14.39 -27.81 -3.44
C SER A 60 -14.89 -26.38 -3.67
N VAL A 61 -13.96 -25.45 -3.92
CA VAL A 61 -14.27 -24.04 -4.18
C VAL A 61 -15.19 -23.87 -5.42
N SER A 62 -16.13 -22.93 -5.36
CA SER A 62 -16.93 -22.49 -6.52
C SER A 62 -16.15 -21.55 -7.41
N SER A 63 -16.49 -21.51 -8.70
CA SER A 63 -16.00 -20.45 -9.59
C SER A 63 -16.45 -19.08 -9.09
N PHE A 64 -15.54 -18.11 -9.11
CA PHE A 64 -15.84 -16.73 -8.73
C PHE A 64 -16.43 -15.96 -9.93
N PRO A 65 -17.54 -15.23 -9.76
CA PRO A 65 -18.13 -14.43 -10.84
C PRO A 65 -17.29 -13.23 -11.25
N THR A 66 -16.60 -12.59 -10.29
CA THR A 66 -15.80 -11.39 -10.52
C THR A 66 -14.46 -11.41 -9.78
N GLU A 67 -13.52 -10.56 -10.19
CA GLU A 67 -12.24 -10.34 -9.47
C GLU A 67 -12.47 -9.84 -8.04
N GLN A 68 -13.57 -9.10 -7.81
CA GLN A 68 -13.92 -8.59 -6.49
C GLN A 68 -14.41 -9.71 -5.56
N ASP A 69 -15.17 -10.68 -6.08
CA ASP A 69 -15.60 -11.87 -5.32
C ASP A 69 -14.39 -12.74 -4.97
N LEU A 70 -13.50 -12.99 -5.94
CA LEU A 70 -12.23 -13.68 -5.72
C LEU A 70 -11.41 -13.00 -4.60
N LEU A 71 -11.31 -11.67 -4.65
CA LEU A 71 -10.59 -10.91 -3.63
C LEU A 71 -11.24 -11.02 -2.24
N GLN A 72 -12.57 -10.96 -2.17
CA GLN A 72 -13.30 -10.96 -0.90
C GLN A 72 -13.28 -12.34 -0.24
N ASP A 73 -13.57 -13.38 -1.01
CA ASP A 73 -13.87 -14.70 -0.49
C ASP A 73 -12.60 -15.54 -0.33
N MET A 74 -11.75 -15.60 -1.37
CA MET A 74 -10.48 -16.37 -1.32
C MET A 74 -9.36 -15.57 -0.67
N TYR A 75 -9.23 -14.29 -1.01
CA TYR A 75 -8.08 -13.46 -0.60
C TYR A 75 -8.43 -12.40 0.45
N GLY A 76 -9.57 -12.52 1.14
CA GLY A 76 -10.03 -11.52 2.11
C GLY A 76 -9.01 -11.25 3.22
N PHE A 77 -8.18 -12.24 3.55
CA PHE A 77 -7.08 -12.12 4.51
C PHE A 77 -6.04 -11.06 4.13
N ILE A 78 -5.83 -10.78 2.84
CA ILE A 78 -4.93 -9.71 2.37
C ILE A 78 -5.38 -8.38 2.94
N LYS A 79 -6.63 -7.99 2.70
CA LYS A 79 -7.20 -6.73 3.21
C LYS A 79 -7.17 -6.65 4.73
N ALA A 80 -7.31 -7.78 5.42
CA ALA A 80 -7.26 -7.86 6.87
C ALA A 80 -5.86 -7.54 7.45
N THR A 81 -4.77 -7.70 6.67
CA THR A 81 -3.41 -7.38 7.11
C THR A 81 -3.20 -5.90 7.48
N LYS A 82 -4.10 -4.99 7.05
CA LYS A 82 -4.07 -3.57 7.42
C LYS A 82 -4.04 -3.33 8.94
N HIS A 83 -4.61 -4.26 9.71
CA HIS A 83 -4.61 -4.22 11.18
C HIS A 83 -3.23 -4.55 11.77
N ILE A 84 -2.44 -5.40 11.10
CA ILE A 84 -1.07 -5.74 11.45
C ILE A 84 -0.13 -4.58 11.10
N SER A 85 -0.25 -4.06 9.87
CA SER A 85 0.61 -3.00 9.35
C SER A 85 0.24 -1.59 9.82
N LYS A 86 -0.94 -1.42 10.43
CA LYS A 86 -1.51 -0.13 10.89
C LYS A 86 -1.64 0.87 9.73
N THR A 87 -2.20 0.40 8.63
CA THR A 87 -2.45 1.15 7.40
C THR A 87 -3.94 1.25 7.11
N THR A 88 -4.30 2.08 6.14
CA THR A 88 -5.61 2.11 5.49
C THR A 88 -5.53 1.41 4.13
N THR A 89 -6.69 1.12 3.55
CA THR A 89 -6.80 0.42 2.27
C THR A 89 -7.80 1.15 1.36
N GLU A 90 -7.49 1.28 0.08
CA GLU A 90 -8.38 1.86 -0.93
C GLU A 90 -8.52 0.91 -2.12
N THR A 91 -9.74 0.80 -2.66
CA THR A 91 -10.07 -0.06 -3.80
C THR A 91 -10.37 0.80 -5.02
N GLY A 92 -9.86 0.42 -6.20
CA GLY A 92 -10.22 1.02 -7.49
C GLY A 92 -9.88 2.51 -7.64
N SER A 93 -8.91 3.03 -6.89
CA SER A 93 -8.49 4.43 -6.97
C SER A 93 -7.20 4.58 -7.76
N GLY A 94 -7.10 5.67 -8.54
CA GLY A 94 -5.86 6.02 -9.22
C GLY A 94 -4.76 6.38 -8.23
N SER A 95 -3.55 5.85 -8.44
CA SER A 95 -2.42 6.11 -7.55
C SER A 95 -2.05 7.59 -7.56
N SER A 96 -2.06 8.19 -6.36
CA SER A 96 -1.66 9.58 -6.19
C SER A 96 -0.17 9.77 -6.49
N ALA A 97 0.66 8.79 -6.11
CA ALA A 97 2.08 8.81 -6.39
C ALA A 97 2.38 8.71 -7.90
N SER A 98 1.71 7.82 -8.62
CA SER A 98 1.86 7.67 -10.07
C SER A 98 1.41 8.94 -10.79
N ASN A 99 0.26 9.50 -10.41
CA ASN A 99 -0.23 10.76 -10.96
C ASN A 99 0.80 11.89 -10.79
N TYR A 100 1.34 12.01 -9.58
CA TYR A 100 2.35 13.02 -9.25
C TYR A 100 3.62 12.84 -10.09
N ASN A 101 4.20 11.64 -10.11
CA ASN A 101 5.45 11.39 -10.85
C ASN A 101 5.31 11.61 -12.36
N LYS A 102 4.19 11.19 -12.96
CA LYS A 102 3.95 11.39 -14.40
C LYS A 102 3.81 12.87 -14.77
N ASN A 103 3.34 13.70 -13.84
CA ASN A 103 3.02 15.10 -14.11
C ASN A 103 4.01 16.10 -13.47
N MET A 104 4.99 15.64 -12.68
CA MET A 104 5.98 16.46 -11.97
C MET A 104 6.71 17.47 -12.86
N ARG A 105 6.99 17.11 -14.13
CA ARG A 105 7.78 17.94 -15.06
C ARG A 105 6.92 18.82 -15.96
N ARG A 106 5.60 18.90 -15.73
CA ARG A 106 4.73 19.79 -16.52
C ARG A 106 5.08 21.25 -16.19
N ALA A 107 5.40 22.00 -17.24
CA ALA A 107 5.64 23.44 -17.14
C ALA A 107 4.32 24.21 -16.99
N LEU A 108 4.35 25.30 -16.24
CA LEU A 108 3.22 26.22 -16.11
C LEU A 108 2.91 26.88 -17.45
N GLY A 109 1.61 27.04 -17.74
CA GLY A 109 1.08 27.50 -19.02
C GLY A 109 1.52 28.90 -19.48
N SER A 110 2.15 29.68 -18.59
CA SER A 110 2.68 31.01 -18.93
C SER A 110 3.93 30.95 -19.82
N ILE A 111 4.65 29.82 -19.85
CA ILE A 111 5.89 29.66 -20.63
C ILE A 111 5.70 28.71 -21.82
N ASN A 112 4.89 27.65 -21.70
CA ASN A 112 4.63 26.67 -22.76
C ASN A 112 3.17 26.19 -22.75
N ARG A 113 2.69 25.70 -23.91
CA ARG A 113 1.34 25.11 -24.03
C ARG A 113 1.23 23.92 -23.06
N MET A 114 0.27 23.97 -22.12
CA MET A 114 0.06 22.88 -21.17
C MET A 114 -0.43 21.62 -21.89
N GLU A 115 0.40 20.59 -21.90
CA GLU A 115 -0.01 19.25 -22.31
C GLU A 115 -1.09 18.70 -21.35
N ARG A 116 -1.95 17.81 -21.85
CA ARG A 116 -2.99 17.15 -21.03
C ARG A 116 -2.35 16.36 -19.89
N GLN A 117 -3.01 16.35 -18.73
CA GLN A 117 -2.57 15.54 -17.60
C GLN A 117 -2.55 14.06 -17.97
N VAL A 118 -1.44 13.39 -17.71
CA VAL A 118 -1.34 11.95 -17.92
C VAL A 118 -2.04 11.25 -16.76
N ALA A 119 -2.93 10.31 -17.06
CA ALA A 119 -3.68 9.56 -16.05
C ALA A 119 -2.75 8.73 -15.15
N ALA A 120 -3.14 8.59 -13.88
CA ALA A 120 -2.49 7.73 -12.91
C ALA A 120 -2.47 6.27 -13.38
N ASP A 121 -1.47 5.51 -12.93
CA ASP A 121 -1.62 4.06 -12.91
C ASP A 121 -2.66 3.69 -11.83
N HIS A 122 -3.48 2.66 -12.10
CA HIS A 122 -4.57 2.23 -11.22
C HIS A 122 -4.26 0.82 -10.72
N SER A 123 -4.10 0.68 -9.41
CA SER A 123 -4.12 -0.62 -8.76
C SER A 123 -5.57 -0.99 -8.43
N ASP A 124 -5.90 -2.28 -8.45
CA ASP A 124 -7.20 -2.72 -7.97
C ASP A 124 -7.36 -2.44 -6.47
N PHE A 125 -6.25 -2.54 -5.73
CA PHE A 125 -6.24 -2.30 -4.30
C PHE A 125 -4.88 -1.77 -3.82
N THR A 126 -4.88 -0.81 -2.88
CA THR A 126 -3.64 -0.19 -2.36
C THR A 126 -3.70 -0.03 -0.85
N PHE A 127 -2.56 -0.23 -0.17
CA PHE A 127 -2.40 0.11 1.24
C PHE A 127 -1.66 1.43 1.41
N LYS A 128 -2.15 2.25 2.34
CA LYS A 128 -1.59 3.57 2.64
C LYS A 128 -1.26 3.75 4.10
N HIS A 129 -0.12 4.39 4.38
CA HIS A 129 0.15 5.00 5.66
C HIS A 129 -0.03 6.51 5.52
N LEU A 130 -1.11 7.06 6.12
CA LEU A 130 -1.54 8.43 5.86
C LEU A 130 -1.75 8.64 4.34
N SER A 131 -1.03 9.58 3.73
CA SER A 131 -1.08 9.86 2.29
C SER A 131 -0.11 9.01 1.45
N SER A 132 0.74 8.19 2.07
CA SER A 132 1.81 7.46 1.39
C SER A 132 1.40 6.05 1.04
N GLU A 133 1.47 5.71 -0.25
CA GLU A 133 1.19 4.39 -0.80
C GLU A 133 2.37 3.44 -0.50
N LEU A 134 2.09 2.29 0.11
CA LEU A 134 3.12 1.32 0.57
C LEU A 134 2.97 -0.08 -0.02
N GLU A 135 1.79 -0.42 -0.53
CA GLU A 135 1.52 -1.68 -1.21
C GLU A 135 0.49 -1.47 -2.32
N CYS A 136 0.66 -2.15 -3.46
CA CYS A 136 -0.35 -2.27 -4.50
C CYS A 136 -0.68 -3.75 -4.77
N VAL A 137 -1.93 -4.04 -5.03
CA VAL A 137 -2.43 -5.38 -5.36
C VAL A 137 -3.12 -5.33 -6.74
N GLU A 138 -2.77 -6.30 -7.57
CA GLU A 138 -3.32 -6.52 -8.91
C GLU A 138 -4.01 -7.89 -8.96
N ILE A 139 -5.18 -7.95 -9.58
CA ILE A 139 -6.06 -9.12 -9.54
C ILE A 139 -6.42 -9.55 -10.96
N GLY A 140 -6.19 -10.83 -11.23
CA GLY A 140 -6.67 -11.53 -12.41
C GLY A 140 -7.60 -12.66 -12.00
N LEU A 141 -8.81 -12.68 -12.55
CA LEU A 141 -9.79 -13.74 -12.25
C LEU A 141 -9.32 -15.11 -12.73
N VAL A 142 -8.68 -15.16 -13.90
CA VAL A 142 -8.30 -16.40 -14.57
C VAL A 142 -6.79 -16.55 -14.57
N ASP A 143 -6.33 -17.73 -14.18
CA ASP A 143 -4.93 -18.11 -14.33
C ASP A 143 -4.62 -18.52 -15.78
N HIS A 144 -3.70 -17.79 -16.42
CA HIS A 144 -3.15 -18.13 -17.74
C HIS A 144 -1.72 -18.69 -17.67
N GLY A 145 -1.31 -19.12 -16.49
CA GLY A 145 0.02 -19.59 -16.16
C GLY A 145 1.02 -18.45 -15.91
N PRO A 146 2.24 -18.78 -15.44
CA PRO A 146 3.27 -17.80 -15.09
C PRO A 146 3.80 -17.01 -16.31
N THR A 147 3.55 -17.50 -17.52
CA THR A 147 3.88 -16.82 -18.79
C THR A 147 2.67 -16.14 -19.43
N GLY A 148 1.52 -16.11 -18.75
CA GLY A 148 0.34 -15.40 -19.21
C GLY A 148 0.62 -13.91 -19.35
N THR A 149 0.15 -13.30 -20.44
CA THR A 149 0.46 -11.91 -20.77
C THR A 149 0.05 -10.93 -19.68
N LYS A 150 -1.10 -11.16 -19.01
CA LYS A 150 -1.60 -10.31 -17.92
C LYS A 150 -0.66 -10.35 -16.71
N GLU A 151 -0.38 -11.54 -16.16
CA GLU A 151 0.50 -11.71 -15.00
C GLU A 151 1.92 -11.21 -15.29
N LEU A 152 2.45 -11.43 -16.50
CA LEU A 152 3.77 -10.92 -16.89
C LEU A 152 3.79 -9.39 -17.01
N GLN A 153 2.74 -8.80 -17.58
CA GLN A 153 2.60 -7.35 -17.66
C GLN A 153 2.47 -6.72 -16.26
N GLU A 154 1.72 -7.34 -15.36
CA GLU A 154 1.54 -6.88 -13.99
C GLU A 154 2.83 -6.99 -13.18
N SER A 155 3.49 -8.16 -13.19
CA SER A 155 4.71 -8.42 -12.42
C SER A 155 5.95 -7.71 -12.95
N LYS A 156 6.11 -7.59 -14.28
CA LYS A 156 7.38 -7.08 -14.85
C LYS A 156 7.32 -5.62 -15.24
N LEU A 157 6.13 -5.03 -15.39
CA LEU A 157 5.98 -3.65 -15.88
C LEU A 157 5.11 -2.79 -14.97
N LYS A 158 3.86 -3.18 -14.73
CA LYS A 158 2.88 -2.34 -14.03
C LYS A 158 3.25 -2.15 -12.56
N THR A 159 3.35 -3.23 -11.80
CA THR A 159 3.64 -3.14 -10.36
C THR A 159 5.02 -2.56 -10.08
N PRO A 160 6.12 -2.91 -10.78
CA PRO A 160 7.42 -2.30 -10.49
C PRO A 160 7.43 -0.78 -10.76
N LYS A 161 6.70 -0.32 -11.78
CA LYS A 161 6.57 1.11 -12.09
C LYS A 161 5.78 1.86 -10.99
N MET A 162 4.70 1.26 -10.50
CA MET A 162 3.95 1.82 -9.37
C MET A 162 4.80 1.88 -8.10
N MET A 163 5.48 0.78 -7.75
CA MET A 163 6.33 0.72 -6.57
C MET A 163 7.45 1.78 -6.58
N ARG A 164 8.07 2.03 -7.74
CA ARG A 164 9.03 3.14 -7.91
C ARG A 164 8.36 4.50 -7.68
N SER A 165 7.16 4.69 -8.23
CA SER A 165 6.41 5.93 -8.07
C SER A 165 6.09 6.20 -6.59
N PHE A 166 5.68 5.17 -5.85
CA PHE A 166 5.40 5.24 -4.41
C PHE A 166 6.64 5.69 -3.64
N CYS A 167 7.78 5.05 -3.91
CA CYS A 167 9.05 5.40 -3.28
C CYS A 167 9.49 6.84 -3.60
N SER A 168 9.41 7.28 -4.87
CA SER A 168 9.76 8.65 -5.27
C SER A 168 8.92 9.68 -4.51
N GLN A 169 7.61 9.46 -4.39
CA GLN A 169 6.73 10.37 -3.66
C GLN A 169 7.11 10.44 -2.17
N ILE A 170 7.39 9.29 -1.54
CA ILE A 170 7.80 9.22 -0.13
C ILE A 170 9.12 9.97 0.10
N ILE A 171 10.13 9.75 -0.75
CA ILE A 171 11.42 10.44 -0.66
C ILE A 171 11.22 11.94 -0.74
N GLU A 172 10.38 12.40 -1.66
CA GLU A 172 10.14 13.82 -1.83
C GLU A 172 9.33 14.45 -0.69
N GLN A 173 8.32 13.74 -0.18
CA GLN A 173 7.46 14.22 0.89
C GLN A 173 8.20 14.31 2.22
N TYR A 174 9.01 13.30 2.55
CA TYR A 174 9.67 13.20 3.86
C TYR A 174 11.14 13.63 3.84
N LYS A 175 11.72 13.92 2.66
CA LYS A 175 13.15 14.27 2.48
C LYS A 175 14.11 13.23 3.07
N ILE A 176 13.78 11.96 2.91
CA ILE A 176 14.54 10.81 3.45
C ILE A 176 15.25 10.02 2.35
N LYS A 177 16.25 9.22 2.73
CA LYS A 177 16.94 8.30 1.81
C LYS A 177 16.08 7.07 1.51
N ALA A 178 16.16 6.60 0.27
CA ALA A 178 15.41 5.46 -0.24
C ALA A 178 15.78 4.11 0.42
N ASN A 179 17.01 3.98 0.94
CA ASN A 179 17.59 2.73 1.43
C ASN A 179 16.88 2.08 2.63
N LYS A 180 15.95 2.80 3.28
CA LYS A 180 15.11 2.26 4.36
C LYS A 180 13.65 2.07 3.95
N ILE A 181 13.29 2.46 2.73
CA ILE A 181 11.96 2.30 2.18
C ILE A 181 11.88 0.93 1.50
N LYS A 182 10.83 0.19 1.84
CA LYS A 182 10.43 -1.03 1.15
C LYS A 182 8.98 -0.91 0.75
N ILE A 183 8.71 -1.18 -0.52
CA ILE A 183 7.36 -1.18 -1.10
C ILE A 183 7.01 -2.61 -1.48
N VAL A 184 5.76 -3.01 -1.25
CA VAL A 184 5.27 -4.36 -1.55
C VAL A 184 4.33 -4.30 -2.76
N SER A 185 4.30 -5.36 -3.56
CA SER A 185 3.22 -5.63 -4.49
C SER A 185 2.70 -7.05 -4.27
N VAL A 186 1.41 -7.26 -4.53
CA VAL A 186 0.81 -8.59 -4.56
C VAL A 186 0.07 -8.76 -5.88
N ILE A 187 0.23 -9.93 -6.48
CA ILE A 187 -0.34 -10.27 -7.78
C ILE A 187 -1.13 -11.55 -7.59
N ILE A 188 -2.41 -11.48 -7.93
CA ILE A 188 -3.35 -12.60 -7.85
C ILE A 188 -3.71 -13.00 -9.28
N SER A 189 -3.66 -14.30 -9.56
CA SER A 189 -3.97 -14.88 -10.87
C SER A 189 -4.79 -16.15 -10.61
N GLY A 190 -6.11 -16.00 -10.55
CA GLY A 190 -7.05 -17.02 -10.08
C GLY A 190 -6.65 -17.54 -8.70
N PRO A 191 -6.46 -18.87 -8.51
CA PRO A 191 -6.06 -19.45 -7.24
C PRO A 191 -4.56 -19.31 -6.95
N TYR A 192 -3.82 -18.42 -7.64
CA TYR A 192 -2.40 -18.22 -7.37
C TYR A 192 -2.09 -16.82 -6.87
N ILE A 193 -1.14 -16.75 -5.95
CA ILE A 193 -0.64 -15.52 -5.35
C ILE A 193 0.88 -15.44 -5.43
N THR A 194 1.37 -14.27 -5.82
CA THR A 194 2.79 -13.90 -5.80
C THR A 194 2.93 -12.56 -5.09
N ALA A 195 3.97 -12.39 -4.28
CA ALA A 195 4.30 -11.09 -3.71
C ALA A 195 5.68 -10.63 -4.18
N GLU A 196 5.85 -9.32 -4.34
CA GLU A 196 7.13 -8.71 -4.64
C GLU A 196 7.47 -7.63 -3.62
N VAL A 197 8.77 -7.48 -3.35
CA VAL A 197 9.29 -6.44 -2.46
C VAL A 197 10.36 -5.66 -3.20
N MET A 198 10.15 -4.36 -3.36
CA MET A 198 11.14 -3.46 -3.94
C MET A 198 11.93 -2.75 -2.83
N THR A 199 13.26 -2.78 -2.96
CA THR A 199 14.21 -2.11 -2.05
C THR A 199 15.15 -1.20 -2.84
N PHE A 200 15.68 -0.16 -2.20
CA PHE A 200 16.46 0.90 -2.87
C PHE A 200 17.82 1.12 -2.20
N ASN A 201 18.61 0.05 -2.09
CA ASN A 201 19.85 0.05 -1.31
C ASN A 201 21.08 0.58 -2.07
N HIS A 202 21.00 0.71 -3.40
CA HIS A 202 22.14 1.08 -4.27
C HIS A 202 21.84 2.35 -5.07
N GLY A 203 21.61 3.47 -4.38
CA GLY A 203 21.32 4.76 -5.02
C GLY A 203 19.98 4.78 -5.74
N SER A 204 19.99 4.97 -7.06
CA SER A 204 18.79 5.04 -7.91
C SER A 204 18.27 3.69 -8.41
N ILE A 205 18.93 2.58 -8.05
CA ILE A 205 18.55 1.23 -8.47
C ILE A 205 17.56 0.62 -7.48
N GLY A 206 16.35 0.30 -7.97
CA GLY A 206 15.38 -0.52 -7.25
C GLY A 206 15.63 -2.01 -7.51
N LEU A 207 15.89 -2.78 -6.46
CA LEU A 207 15.98 -4.23 -6.50
C LEU A 207 14.62 -4.84 -6.16
N LEU A 208 14.10 -5.67 -7.06
CA LEU A 208 12.83 -6.37 -6.92
C LEU A 208 13.08 -7.83 -6.51
N TYR A 209 12.50 -8.24 -5.39
CA TYR A 209 12.50 -9.62 -4.93
C TYR A 209 11.10 -10.19 -5.09
N THR A 210 10.96 -11.29 -5.82
CA THR A 210 9.68 -11.95 -6.08
C THR A 210 9.60 -13.25 -5.28
N SER A 211 8.47 -13.53 -4.63
CA SER A 211 8.22 -14.80 -3.97
C SER A 211 8.02 -15.93 -4.99
N PRO A 212 8.07 -17.20 -4.56
CA PRO A 212 7.45 -18.27 -5.33
C PRO A 212 5.97 -17.96 -5.56
N ARG A 213 5.45 -18.48 -6.68
CA ARG A 213 4.03 -18.47 -7.00
C ARG A 213 3.33 -19.55 -6.17
N LEU A 214 2.49 -19.15 -5.23
CA LEU A 214 1.82 -20.07 -4.31
C LEU A 214 0.41 -20.37 -4.82
N LYS A 215 0.01 -21.64 -4.79
CA LYS A 215 -1.36 -22.07 -5.08
C LYS A 215 -2.19 -22.01 -3.79
N MET A 216 -3.40 -21.46 -3.88
CA MET A 216 -4.41 -21.48 -2.84
C MET A 216 -5.18 -22.81 -2.85
N PRO A 217 -5.65 -23.30 -1.68
CA PRO A 217 -6.47 -24.50 -1.61
C PRO A 217 -7.77 -24.35 -2.39
N GLU A 218 -8.02 -25.28 -3.31
CA GLU A 218 -9.29 -25.38 -4.05
C GLU A 218 -10.16 -26.54 -3.55
N ASN A 219 -9.58 -27.41 -2.73
CA ASN A 219 -10.29 -28.44 -1.96
C ASN A 219 -9.97 -28.31 -0.46
N ILE A 220 -10.89 -28.75 0.40
CA ILE A 220 -10.74 -28.71 1.85
C ILE A 220 -9.52 -29.51 2.34
N ASP A 221 -9.20 -30.63 1.70
CA ASP A 221 -8.06 -31.47 2.06
C ASP A 221 -6.70 -30.81 1.76
N GLU A 222 -6.69 -29.82 0.86
CA GLU A 222 -5.50 -29.03 0.52
C GLU A 222 -5.21 -27.92 1.54
N VAL A 223 -6.20 -27.52 2.36
CA VAL A 223 -6.10 -26.37 3.28
C VAL A 223 -4.89 -26.46 4.20
N PRO A 224 -4.64 -27.56 4.92
CA PRO A 224 -3.49 -27.66 5.83
C PRO A 224 -2.14 -27.45 5.15
N ARG A 225 -2.03 -27.82 3.88
CA ARG A 225 -0.78 -27.79 3.14
C ARG A 225 -0.57 -26.46 2.41
N LEU A 226 -1.63 -25.92 1.81
CA LEU A 226 -1.52 -24.80 0.88
C LEU A 226 -1.85 -23.43 1.52
N LEU A 227 -2.74 -23.38 2.52
CA LEU A 227 -3.11 -22.12 3.17
C LEU A 227 -1.98 -21.53 4.04
N PRO A 228 -1.27 -22.30 4.90
CA PRO A 228 -0.25 -21.74 5.77
C PRO A 228 0.88 -21.00 5.04
N PRO A 229 1.44 -21.51 3.92
CA PRO A 229 2.43 -20.76 3.15
C PRO A 229 1.90 -19.41 2.63
N ALA A 230 0.64 -19.34 2.17
CA ALA A 230 0.03 -18.11 1.68
C ALA A 230 -0.18 -17.09 2.81
N LEU A 231 -0.65 -17.53 3.98
CA LEU A 231 -0.77 -16.67 5.16
C LEU A 231 0.61 -16.19 5.62
N THR A 232 1.62 -17.07 5.61
CA THR A 232 3.01 -16.71 5.94
C THR A 232 3.54 -15.61 5.02
N LEU A 233 3.29 -15.75 3.71
CA LEU A 233 3.69 -14.76 2.71
C LEU A 233 3.08 -13.39 3.03
N MET A 234 1.76 -13.35 3.26
CA MET A 234 1.07 -12.09 3.53
C MET A 234 1.40 -11.47 4.88
N TYR A 235 1.62 -12.29 5.91
CA TYR A 235 2.13 -11.80 7.20
C TYR A 235 3.49 -11.11 7.02
N ASN A 236 4.40 -11.71 6.25
CA ASN A 236 5.71 -11.14 5.98
C ASN A 236 5.61 -9.82 5.21
N CYS A 237 4.75 -9.73 4.20
CA CYS A 237 4.42 -8.49 3.50
C CYS A 237 3.91 -7.41 4.47
N ALA A 238 2.96 -7.76 5.33
CA ALA A 238 2.41 -6.86 6.34
C ALA A 238 3.48 -6.34 7.30
N GLN A 239 4.42 -7.18 7.73
CA GLN A 239 5.55 -6.76 8.57
C GLN A 239 6.50 -5.83 7.83
N VAL A 240 6.76 -6.05 6.53
CA VAL A 240 7.56 -5.12 5.71
C VAL A 240 6.90 -3.74 5.68
N ILE A 241 5.59 -3.69 5.42
CA ILE A 241 4.82 -2.44 5.37
C ILE A 241 4.79 -1.76 6.74
N LYS A 242 4.55 -2.52 7.80
CA LYS A 242 4.57 -2.05 9.21
C LYS A 242 5.89 -1.35 9.53
N ASN A 243 7.01 -1.96 9.14
CA ASN A 243 8.35 -1.42 9.38
C ASN A 243 8.57 -0.12 8.58
N THR A 244 8.17 -0.08 7.31
CA THR A 244 8.24 1.14 6.48
C THR A 244 7.37 2.25 7.09
N ALA A 245 6.11 1.96 7.45
CA ALA A 245 5.20 2.91 8.08
C ALA A 245 5.76 3.48 9.41
N GLN A 246 6.33 2.63 10.26
CA GLN A 246 6.98 3.07 11.50
C GLN A 246 8.19 3.97 11.22
N PHE A 247 8.99 3.64 10.20
CA PHE A 247 10.10 4.47 9.77
C PHE A 247 9.61 5.85 9.28
N LEU A 248 8.56 5.90 8.46
CA LEU A 248 7.97 7.17 8.01
C LEU A 248 7.45 8.00 9.18
N ARG A 249 6.72 7.38 10.12
CA ARG A 249 6.22 8.06 11.32
C ARG A 249 7.35 8.70 12.15
N LYS A 250 8.48 8.00 12.32
CA LYS A 250 9.64 8.53 13.06
C LYS A 250 10.26 9.74 12.36
N ASN A 251 10.38 9.72 11.03
CA ASN A 251 10.95 10.83 10.26
C ASN A 251 9.96 11.99 10.05
N ALA A 252 8.66 11.72 10.08
CA ALA A 252 7.63 12.75 10.06
C ALA A 252 7.64 13.61 11.33
N ALA A 253 7.94 13.00 12.48
CA ALA A 253 7.99 13.69 13.77
C ALA A 253 9.24 14.57 13.94
N SER A 254 10.30 14.35 13.15
CA SER A 254 11.49 15.19 13.13
C SER A 254 11.30 16.40 12.21
N VAL A 255 10.43 17.32 12.59
CA VAL A 255 10.35 18.64 11.93
C VAL A 255 11.53 19.47 12.43
N ASN A 256 12.59 19.55 11.63
CA ASN A 256 13.64 20.51 11.87
C ASN A 256 13.22 21.85 11.23
N LEU A 257 12.96 22.87 12.04
CA LEU A 257 12.56 24.19 11.56
C LEU A 257 13.74 25.03 11.02
N ASN A 258 14.98 24.56 11.17
CA ASN A 258 16.16 25.28 10.70
C ASN A 258 16.18 25.63 9.19
N PRO A 259 15.56 24.88 8.26
CA PRO A 259 15.49 25.30 6.86
C PRO A 259 14.56 26.51 6.64
N PHE A 260 13.66 26.80 7.58
CA PHE A 260 12.75 27.96 7.50
C PHE A 260 13.36 29.24 8.09
N SER A 261 14.58 29.19 8.67
CA SER A 261 15.22 30.38 9.23
C SER A 261 15.89 31.26 8.16
N ASN A 262 16.18 30.73 6.97
CA ASN A 262 16.95 31.41 5.92
C ASN A 262 16.26 31.40 4.54
N ALA A 263 14.97 31.08 4.45
CA ALA A 263 14.21 31.38 3.25
C ALA A 263 13.63 32.78 3.42
N ASP A 264 14.17 33.75 2.67
CA ASP A 264 13.48 35.01 2.40
C ASP A 264 12.15 34.67 1.72
N TYR A 265 11.13 34.43 2.53
CA TYR A 265 9.76 34.37 2.07
C TYR A 265 9.41 35.79 1.63
N PHE A 266 9.62 36.07 0.35
CA PHE A 266 9.06 37.23 -0.34
C PHE A 266 7.54 37.04 -0.45
N PHE A 267 6.84 37.07 0.68
CA PHE A 267 5.46 37.50 0.66
C PHE A 267 5.51 39.02 0.49
N PRO A 268 5.05 39.58 -0.64
CA PRO A 268 4.85 41.02 -0.69
C PRO A 268 3.87 41.39 0.43
N PRO A 269 4.17 42.39 1.27
CA PRO A 269 3.29 42.77 2.37
C PRO A 269 1.91 43.10 1.81
N SER A 270 0.93 42.26 2.13
CA SER A 270 -0.45 42.38 1.62
C SER A 270 -1.27 43.44 2.38
N PHE A 271 -0.65 44.10 3.36
CA PHE A 271 -1.21 45.23 4.08
C PHE A 271 -0.25 46.41 3.93
N VAL A 272 -0.54 47.28 2.97
CA VAL A 272 -0.02 48.64 3.02
C VAL A 272 -0.90 49.37 4.03
N SER A 273 -0.35 49.76 5.17
CA SER A 273 -1.01 50.70 6.06
C SER A 273 -1.29 51.96 5.25
N GLU A 274 -2.56 52.31 5.03
CA GLU A 274 -2.92 53.61 4.46
C GLU A 274 -2.30 54.69 5.35
N LYS A 275 -1.27 55.38 4.84
CA LYS A 275 -0.84 56.64 5.42
C LYS A 275 -1.97 57.63 5.15
N ASN A 276 -2.72 57.96 6.20
CA ASN A 276 -3.66 59.08 6.20
C ASN A 276 -2.97 60.31 5.59
N SER A 277 -3.27 60.63 4.34
CA SER A 277 -2.80 61.83 3.67
C SER A 277 -3.58 63.03 4.19
N SER A 278 -3.11 63.63 5.28
CA SER A 278 -3.53 64.98 5.67
C SER A 278 -2.93 65.99 4.69
N PHE A 279 -3.61 66.25 3.58
CA PHE A 279 -3.30 67.40 2.74
C PHE A 279 -3.79 68.68 3.42
N LYS A 280 -2.89 69.34 4.18
CA LYS A 280 -3.01 70.77 4.48
C LYS A 280 -2.74 71.53 3.17
N LYS A 281 -3.76 72.22 2.63
CA LYS A 281 -3.58 73.25 1.60
C LYS A 281 -3.00 74.50 2.26
N GLU A 282 -1.70 74.74 2.08
CA GLU A 282 -1.11 76.06 2.28
C GLU A 282 -1.34 76.90 1.01
N ARG A 283 -2.13 77.98 1.16
CA ARG A 283 -2.25 79.04 0.16
C ARG A 283 -0.99 79.91 0.23
N ILE A 284 -0.19 79.93 -0.82
CA ILE A 284 0.84 80.96 -0.99
C ILE A 284 0.35 81.95 -2.07
N HIS A 285 0.18 83.19 -1.63
CA HIS A 285 -0.07 84.37 -2.45
C HIS A 285 1.14 84.69 -3.34
N HIS A 286 0.92 84.89 -4.63
CA HIS A 286 1.76 85.82 -5.41
C HIS A 286 0.91 86.98 -5.92
N ARG A 287 1.26 88.17 -5.43
CA ARG A 287 0.80 89.47 -5.93
C ARG A 287 1.45 89.76 -7.29
N ARG A 288 0.64 90.35 -8.16
CA ARG A 288 0.98 90.98 -9.44
C ARG A 288 2.17 91.94 -9.33
N LEU A 289 2.95 92.02 -10.41
CA LEU A 289 3.01 93.21 -11.27
C LEU A 289 2.85 92.75 -12.72
#